data_AF-A0A699XI79-F1
#
_entry.id   AF-A0A699XI79-F1
#
_cell.length_a   1.000
_cell.length_b   1.000
_cell.length_c   1.000
_cell.angle_alpha   90.00
_cell.angle_beta   90.00
_cell.angle_gamma   90.00
#
_symmetry.space_group_name_H-M   'P 1'
#
loop_
_entity.id
_entity.type
_entity.pdbx_description
1 polymer ?
#
loop_
_entity_poly.entity_id
_entity_poly.type
_entity_poly.pdbx_seq_one_letter_code
_entity_poly.pdbx_strand_id
1 'polypeptide(L)' 'MTIHSSIKAKILEAQSEASKNTNTQTKMLKGLDKQLERKEDGGLYLAKRIWVPVYDNLRTLIMNEAYAT' A
#
# COMPACT_ATOMS: atom_id res chain seq x y z
N MET A 1 1.77 -16.19 12.02
CA MET A 1 2.39 -14.85 12.15
C MET A 1 1.28 -13.83 11.96
N THR A 2 0.74 -13.31 13.05
CA THR A 2 -0.48 -12.50 13.06
C THR A 2 -0.08 -11.05 12.74
N ILE A 3 0.11 -10.74 11.46
CA ILE A 3 0.17 -9.35 11.03
C ILE A 3 -1.20 -8.77 11.38
N HIS A 4 -1.20 -7.89 12.37
CA HIS A 4 -2.41 -7.31 12.92
C HIS A 4 -3.21 -6.67 11.78
N SER A 5 -4.51 -6.96 11.72
CA SER A 5 -5.41 -6.50 10.65
C SER A 5 -5.41 -4.97 10.49
N SER A 6 -4.88 -4.23 11.47
CA SER A 6 -4.68 -2.78 11.48
C SER A 6 -3.69 -2.26 10.45
N ILE A 7 -2.52 -2.91 10.22
CA ILE A 7 -1.57 -2.44 9.19
C ILE A 7 -2.20 -2.56 7.82
N LYS A 8 -2.77 -3.74 7.53
CA LYS A 8 -3.33 -4.01 6.21
C LYS A 8 -4.40 -2.97 5.88
N ALA A 9 -5.31 -2.68 6.81
CA ALA A 9 -6.31 -1.65 6.64
C ALA A 9 -5.69 -0.26 6.36
N LYS A 10 -4.64 0.13 7.09
CA LYS A 10 -3.95 1.41 6.87
C LYS A 10 -3.21 1.49 5.53
N ILE A 11 -2.63 0.39 5.07
CA ILE A 11 -2.02 0.32 3.73
C ILE A 11 -3.10 0.52 2.66
N LEU A 12 -4.25 -0.14 2.79
CA LEU A 12 -5.37 0.00 1.85
C LEU A 12 -5.93 1.43 1.82
N GLU A 13 -6.07 2.06 2.98
CA GLU A 13 -6.49 3.46 3.10
C GLU A 13 -5.50 4.39 2.38
N ALA A 14 -4.20 4.24 2.67
CA ALA A 14 -3.16 5.03 2.01
C ALA A 14 -3.11 4.81 0.49
N GLN A 15 -3.38 3.59 0.02
CA GLN A 15 -3.51 3.30 -1.42
C GLN A 15 -4.71 4.03 -2.05
N SER A 16 -5.83 4.07 -1.35
CA SER A 16 -7.04 4.79 -1.79
C SER A 16 -6.78 6.29 -1.89
N GLU A 17 -6.16 6.88 -0.85
CA GLU A 17 -5.77 8.30 -0.85
C GLU A 17 -4.74 8.62 -1.95
N ALA A 18 -3.75 7.76 -2.13
CA ALA A 18 -2.77 7.86 -3.22
C ALA A 18 -3.33 7.52 -4.61
N SER A 19 -4.59 7.08 -4.72
CA SER A 19 -5.27 6.83 -5.99
C SER A 19 -6.22 7.98 -6.37
N LYS A 20 -6.77 8.70 -5.39
CA LYS A 20 -7.59 9.91 -5.62
C LYS A 20 -6.82 10.99 -6.38
N ASN A 21 -5.51 11.07 -6.17
CA ASN A 21 -4.62 11.95 -6.93
C ASN A 21 -4.06 11.21 -8.16
N THR A 22 -4.92 10.84 -9.11
CA THR A 22 -4.61 10.08 -10.33
C THR A 22 -3.33 10.51 -11.07
N ASN A 23 -3.03 11.82 -11.09
CA ASN A 23 -1.78 12.37 -11.66
C ASN A 23 -0.53 11.97 -10.85
N THR A 24 -0.63 11.97 -9.53
CA THR A 24 0.42 11.53 -8.61
C THR A 24 0.58 10.02 -8.67
N GLN A 25 -0.52 9.26 -8.69
CA GLN A 25 -0.47 7.80 -8.80
C GLN A 25 0.27 7.36 -10.08
N THR A 26 -0.12 7.91 -11.24
CA THR A 26 0.53 7.60 -12.52
C THR A 26 2.03 7.97 -12.51
N LYS A 27 2.37 9.11 -11.91
CA LYS A 27 3.75 9.59 -11.79
C LYS A 27 4.59 8.80 -10.78
N MET A 28 3.98 8.28 -9.71
CA MET A 28 4.62 7.41 -8.73
C MET A 28 4.82 6.00 -9.26
N LEU A 29 3.85 5.51 -10.04
CA LEU A 29 3.87 4.17 -10.59
C LEU A 29 4.80 4.08 -11.80
N LYS A 30 5.10 5.16 -12.55
CA LYS A 30 6.10 5.16 -13.64
C LYS A 30 6.01 3.94 -14.60
N GLY A 31 4.81 3.43 -14.88
CA GLY A 31 4.60 2.24 -15.71
C GLY A 31 4.41 0.91 -14.95
N LEU A 32 4.56 0.90 -13.61
CA LEU A 32 4.21 -0.22 -12.73
C LEU A 32 2.70 -0.37 -12.54
N ASP A 33 1.88 0.60 -12.98
CA ASP A 33 0.43 0.52 -12.93
C ASP A 33 -0.11 -0.73 -13.64
N LYS A 34 0.51 -1.11 -14.77
CA LYS A 34 0.13 -2.31 -15.54
C LYS A 34 0.50 -3.63 -14.87
N GLN A 35 1.44 -3.61 -13.91
CA GLN A 35 1.87 -4.78 -13.16
C GLN A 35 1.15 -4.91 -11.81
N LEU A 36 0.40 -3.89 -11.40
CA LEU A 36 -0.37 -3.91 -10.17
C LEU A 36 -1.71 -4.61 -10.39
N GLU A 37 -1.90 -5.69 -9.65
CA GLU A 37 -3.16 -6.42 -9.62
C GLU A 37 -4.03 -5.92 -8.47
N ARG A 38 -5.27 -5.53 -8.76
CA ARG A 38 -6.27 -5.28 -7.71
C ARG A 38 -6.87 -6.60 -7.25
N LYS A 39 -6.81 -6.88 -5.96
CA LYS A 39 -7.41 -8.09 -5.33
C LYS A 39 -8.81 -7.77 -4.78
N GLU A 40 -9.53 -8.82 -4.35
CA GLU A 40 -10.90 -8.73 -3.79
C GLU A 40 -10.98 -7.84 -2.54
N ASP A 41 -9.88 -7.70 -1.78
CA ASP A 41 -9.78 -6.79 -0.65
C ASP A 41 -9.60 -5.32 -1.05
N GLY A 42 -9.68 -5.00 -2.34
CA GLY A 42 -9.53 -3.64 -2.88
C GLY A 42 -8.09 -3.16 -2.98
N GLY A 43 -7.14 -3.91 -2.43
CA GLY A 43 -5.72 -3.58 -2.43
C GLY A 43 -5.03 -3.79 -3.76
N LEU A 44 -4.00 -2.98 -4.02
CA LEU A 44 -3.08 -3.15 -5.14
C LEU A 44 -1.89 -4.03 -4.73
N TYR A 45 -1.58 -5.01 -5.57
CA TYR A 45 -0.53 -6.00 -5.32
C TYR A 45 0.45 -6.06 -6.49
N LEU A 46 1.74 -6.20 -6.18
CA LEU A 46 2.80 -6.44 -7.16
C LEU A 46 3.48 -7.75 -6.81
N ALA A 47 3.49 -8.71 -7.75
CA ALA A 47 4.15 -10.01 -7.56
C ALA A 47 3.75 -10.72 -6.24
N LYS A 48 2.43 -10.81 -5.98
CA LYS A 48 1.83 -11.39 -4.75
C LYS A 48 2.13 -10.64 -3.44
N ARG A 49 2.75 -9.46 -3.47
CA ARG A 49 2.98 -8.61 -2.30
C ARG A 49 2.11 -7.37 -2.37
N ILE A 50 1.58 -6.92 -1.23
CA ILE A 50 0.82 -5.67 -1.18
C ILE A 50 1.74 -4.50 -1.52
N TRP A 51 1.31 -3.62 -2.43
CA TRP A 51 2.06 -2.43 -2.77
C TRP A 51 1.93 -1.42 -1.63
N VAL A 52 3.03 -0.81 -1.21
CA VAL A 52 3.00 0.18 -0.12
C VAL A 52 3.33 1.54 -0.74
N PRO A 53 2.35 2.46 -0.83
CA PRO A 53 2.61 3.81 -1.34
C PRO A 53 3.57 4.54 -0.41
N VAL A 54 4.38 5.44 -1.00
CA VAL A 54 5.13 6.45 -0.23
C VAL A 54 4.15 7.56 0.13
N TYR A 55 3.30 7.27 1.11
CA TYR A 55 2.26 8.17 1.59
C TYR A 55 2.42 8.34 3.10
N ASP A 56 2.58 9.60 3.52
CA ASP A 56 2.68 9.99 4.93
C ASP A 56 3.75 9.18 5.71
N ASN A 57 3.52 8.92 6.99
CA ASN A 57 4.37 8.13 7.89
C ASN A 57 4.10 6.62 7.81
N LEU A 58 3.45 6.12 6.76
CA LEU A 58 3.07 4.70 6.63
C LEU A 58 4.27 3.76 6.75
N ARG A 59 5.43 4.16 6.21
CA ARG A 59 6.67 3.38 6.30
C ARG A 59 7.17 3.27 7.74
N THR A 60 7.12 4.37 8.49
CA THR A 60 7.47 4.42 9.92
C THR A 60 6.52 3.56 10.74
N LEU A 61 5.23 3.59 10.41
CA LEU A 61 4.21 2.80 11.09
C LEU A 61 4.41 1.29 10.89
N ILE A 62 4.68 0.87 9.66
CA ILE A 62 5.01 -0.54 9.33
C ILE A 62 6.25 -0.97 10.10
N MET A 63 7.27 -0.11 10.19
CA MET A 63 8.52 -0.42 10.90
C MET A 63 8.31 -0.55 12.41
N ASN A 64 7.54 0.36 13.02
CA ASN A 64 7.21 0.30 14.44
C ASN A 64 6.42 -0.96 14.80
N GLU A 65 5.47 -1.38 13.96
CA GLU A 65 4.67 -2.57 14.24
C GLU A 65 5.46 -3.86 14.01
N ALA A 66 6.37 -3.90 13.03
CA ALA A 66 7.29 -5.00 12.84
C ALA A 66 8.31 -5.13 13.99
N TYR A 67 8.70 -4.02 14.62
CA TYR A 67 9.63 -3.99 15.75
C TYR A 67 8.96 -4.29 17.10
N ALA A 68 7.65 -4.10 17.20
CA ALA A 68 6.88 -4.39 18.42
C ALA A 68 6.55 -5.88 18.62
N THR A 69 7.07 -6.77 17.76
CA THR A 69 6.95 -8.23 17.86
C THR A 69 8.18 -8.82 18.54
#